data_AF-A0A382N5V6-F1
#
_entry.id   AF-A0A382N5V6-F1
#
_cell.length_a   1.000
_cell.length_b   1.000
_cell.length_c   1.000
_cell.angle_alpha   90.00
_cell.angle_beta   90.00
_cell.angle_gamma   90.00
#
_symmetry.space_group_name_H-M   'P 1'
#
loop_
_entity.id
_entity.type
_entity.pdbx_description
1 polymer ?
#
loop_
_entity_poly.entity_id
_entity_poly.type
_entity_poly.pdbx_seq_one_letter_code
_entity_poly.pdbx_strand_id
1 'polypeptide(L)'
;EAGYLKAARGLTLVMGVLGTLAGLLFISPEIRSLMSEYFKVIGMFMGALGGLFVLGIATTRANAIGAFIGLFAGVGVMIWIWKATETNGFLFSTIGLLTCLIVGYAVSVFLPSQQKNLENLTLHTQSKKEHTVP
;
A
#
# COMPACT_ATOMS: atom_id res chain seq x y z
N GLU A 1 20.95 20.85 -4.11
CA GLU A 1 20.80 20.44 -2.69
C GLU A 1 19.94 21.41 -1.86
N ALA A 2 20.30 22.70 -1.78
CA ALA A 2 19.54 23.69 -1.00
C ALA A 2 18.05 23.83 -1.40
N GLY A 3 17.73 23.64 -2.68
CA GLY A 3 16.34 23.63 -3.18
C GLY A 3 15.49 22.47 -2.63
N TYR A 4 16.06 21.27 -2.53
CA TYR A 4 15.38 20.09 -1.99
C TYR A 4 15.11 20.25 -0.49
N LEU A 5 16.06 20.80 0.26
CA LEU A 5 15.87 21.05 1.69
C LEU A 5 14.78 22.09 1.95
N LYS A 6 14.72 23.17 1.16
CA LYS A 6 13.64 24.16 1.24
C LYS A 6 12.28 23.55 0.89
N ALA A 7 12.21 22.73 -0.15
CA ALA A 7 10.99 22.02 -0.54
C ALA A 7 10.52 21.04 0.55
N ALA A 8 11.43 20.24 1.10
CA ALA A 8 11.13 19.30 2.18
C ALA A 8 10.60 20.03 3.43
N ARG A 9 11.25 21.13 3.83
CA ARG A 9 10.83 21.94 4.99
C ARG A 9 9.45 22.57 4.77
N GLY A 10 9.19 23.07 3.57
CA GLY A 10 7.88 23.57 3.17
C GLY A 10 6.81 22.50 3.23
N LEU A 11 7.09 21.31 2.68
CA LEU A 11 6.15 20.18 2.71
C LEU A 11 5.84 19.72 4.13
N THR A 12 6.85 19.62 5.01
CA THR A 12 6.65 19.26 6.41
C THR A 12 5.76 20.28 7.13
N LEU A 13 6.00 21.58 6.90
CA LEU A 13 5.20 22.64 7.51
C LEU A 13 3.75 22.59 7.01
N VAL A 14 3.54 22.41 5.71
CA VAL A 14 2.19 22.28 5.11
C VAL A 14 1.46 21.05 5.66
N MET A 15 2.10 19.88 5.70
CA MET A 15 1.53 18.66 6.27
C MET A 15 1.16 18.85 7.75
N GLY A 16 2.02 19.53 8.52
CA GLY A 16 1.77 19.85 9.93
C GLY A 16 0.55 20.76 10.11
N VAL A 17 0.47 21.85 9.34
CA VAL A 17 -0.68 22.78 9.38
C VAL A 17 -1.98 22.06 9.01
N LEU A 18 -1.97 21.23 7.95
CA LEU A 18 -3.14 20.44 7.56
C LEU A 18 -3.55 19.45 8.65
N GLY A 19 -2.60 18.78 9.31
CA GLY A 19 -2.86 17.89 10.43
C GLY A 19 -3.48 18.62 11.64
N THR A 20 -2.98 19.81 11.97
CA THR A 20 -3.55 20.65 13.03
C THR A 20 -4.96 21.12 12.69
N LEU A 21 -5.21 21.55 11.45
CA LEU A 21 -6.54 21.95 10.99
C LEU A 21 -7.52 20.77 11.03
N ALA A 22 -7.10 19.59 10.58
CA ALA A 22 -7.90 18.37 10.69
C ALA A 22 -8.23 18.05 12.16
N GLY A 23 -7.24 18.14 13.06
CA GLY A 23 -7.46 17.96 14.49
C GLY A 23 -8.46 18.95 15.10
N LEU A 24 -8.43 20.22 14.68
CA LEU A 24 -9.41 21.24 15.08
C LEU A 24 -10.82 20.93 14.56
N LEU A 25 -10.95 20.40 13.33
CA LEU A 25 -12.24 19.96 12.77
C LEU A 25 -12.82 18.75 13.52
N PHE A 26 -11.95 17.89 14.07
CA PHE A 26 -12.34 16.71 14.83
C PHE A 26 -12.68 16.99 16.31
N ILE A 27 -12.77 18.25 16.74
CA ILE A 27 -13.08 18.62 18.13
C ILE A 27 -14.55 18.39 18.55
N SER A 28 -15.30 17.62 17.76
CA SER A 28 -16.71 17.28 17.98
C SER A 28 -16.85 15.98 18.80
N PRO A 29 -17.70 15.93 19.85
CA PRO A 29 -17.74 14.85 20.84
C PRO A 29 -18.42 13.55 20.35
N GLU A 30 -18.75 13.42 19.07
CA GLU A 30 -19.51 12.29 18.54
C GLU A 30 -18.64 11.21 17.85
N ILE A 31 -17.31 11.38 17.87
CA ILE A 31 -16.41 10.47 17.18
C ILE A 31 -16.11 9.27 18.08
N ARG A 32 -16.68 8.11 17.73
CA ARG A 32 -16.28 6.81 18.27
C ARG A 32 -14.76 6.66 18.14
N SER A 33 -14.04 6.76 19.26
CA SER A 33 -12.60 6.52 19.41
C SER A 33 -11.74 6.92 18.20
N LEU A 34 -11.21 8.16 18.18
CA LEU A 34 -10.26 8.68 17.17
C LEU A 34 -9.14 7.69 16.83
N MET A 35 -8.68 6.93 17.84
CA MET A 35 -7.65 5.91 17.71
C MET A 35 -8.09 4.76 16.78
N SER A 36 -9.37 4.36 16.83
CA SER A 36 -9.91 3.30 15.98
C SER A 36 -9.95 3.73 14.50
N GLU A 37 -10.30 4.99 14.24
CA GLU A 37 -10.34 5.53 12.87
C GLU A 37 -8.92 5.70 12.30
N TYR A 38 -7.97 6.13 13.12
CA TYR A 38 -6.55 6.15 12.78
C TYR A 38 -6.04 4.76 12.35
N PHE A 39 -6.36 3.71 13.12
CA PHE A 39 -5.96 2.35 12.77
C PHE A 39 -6.64 1.83 11.50
N LYS A 40 -7.89 2.24 11.20
CA LYS A 40 -8.52 1.90 9.91
C LYS A 40 -7.75 2.52 8.75
N VAL A 41 -7.46 3.82 8.81
CA VAL A 41 -6.74 4.52 7.74
C VAL A 41 -5.36 3.92 7.53
N ILE A 42 -4.57 3.75 8.60
CA ILE A 42 -3.25 3.11 8.49
C ILE A 42 -3.37 1.68 7.99
N GLY A 43 -4.33 0.92 8.48
CA GLY A 43 -4.57 -0.46 8.01
C GLY A 43 -4.85 -0.51 6.51
N MET A 44 -5.65 0.42 5.98
CA MET A 44 -5.94 0.51 4.54
C MET A 44 -4.68 0.82 3.72
N PHE A 45 -3.88 1.79 4.14
CA PHE A 45 -2.62 2.12 3.44
C PHE A 45 -1.60 0.97 3.54
N MET A 46 -1.39 0.43 4.74
CA MET A 46 -0.43 -0.64 4.99
C MET A 46 -0.83 -1.94 4.27
N GLY A 47 -2.12 -2.27 4.22
CA GLY A 47 -2.64 -3.43 3.50
C GLY A 47 -2.48 -3.32 2.00
N ALA A 48 -2.83 -2.18 1.41
CA ALA A 48 -2.71 -1.98 -0.04
C ALA A 48 -1.24 -1.96 -0.49
N LEU A 49 -0.37 -1.20 0.19
CA LEU A 49 1.06 -1.16 -0.13
C LEU A 49 1.76 -2.48 0.18
N GLY A 50 1.41 -3.12 1.30
CA GLY A 50 1.92 -4.44 1.67
C GLY A 50 1.54 -5.51 0.64
N GLY A 51 0.28 -5.52 0.18
CA GLY A 51 -0.17 -6.42 -0.89
C GLY A 51 0.57 -6.21 -2.20
N LEU A 52 0.80 -4.96 -2.59
CA LEU A 52 1.55 -4.62 -3.79
C LEU A 52 3.03 -5.06 -3.68
N PHE A 53 3.64 -4.88 -2.52
CA PHE A 53 5.01 -5.31 -2.24
C PHE A 53 5.15 -6.83 -2.28
N VAL A 54 4.26 -7.56 -1.60
CA VAL A 54 4.24 -9.03 -1.61
C VAL A 54 3.98 -9.55 -3.02
N LEU A 55 3.09 -8.92 -3.80
CA LEU A 55 2.82 -9.29 -5.18
C LEU A 55 4.09 -9.20 -6.03
N GLY A 56 4.84 -8.11 -5.90
CA GLY A 56 6.10 -7.88 -6.61
C GLY A 56 7.21 -8.85 -6.22
N ILE A 57 7.36 -9.18 -4.93
CA ILE A 57 8.42 -10.09 -4.45
C ILE A 57 8.10 -11.56 -4.73
N ALA A 58 6.85 -11.97 -4.49
CA ALA A 58 6.43 -13.36 -4.55
C ALA A 58 6.16 -13.83 -5.98
N THR A 59 5.87 -12.92 -6.92
CA THR A 59 5.40 -13.30 -8.26
C THR A 59 6.32 -12.78 -9.37
N THR A 60 6.85 -13.70 -10.18
CA THR A 60 7.62 -13.38 -11.41
C THR A 60 6.77 -12.89 -12.57
N ARG A 61 5.45 -13.09 -12.49
CA ARG A 61 4.47 -12.65 -13.49
C ARG A 61 3.78 -11.33 -13.15
N ALA A 62 4.13 -10.67 -12.05
CA ALA A 62 3.49 -9.41 -11.66
C ALA A 62 3.84 -8.32 -12.68
N ASN A 63 2.81 -7.68 -13.24
CA ASN A 63 2.97 -6.56 -14.16
C ASN A 63 2.58 -5.24 -13.48
N ALA A 64 3.08 -4.11 -13.98
CA ALA A 64 2.74 -2.81 -13.40
C ALA A 64 1.24 -2.52 -13.47
N ILE A 65 0.59 -2.87 -14.59
CA ILE A 65 -0.84 -2.61 -14.84
C ILE A 65 -1.72 -3.37 -13.85
N GLY A 66 -1.47 -4.66 -13.66
CA GLY A 66 -2.15 -5.54 -12.71
C GLY A 66 -1.85 -5.17 -11.27
N ALA A 67 -0.63 -4.73 -10.94
CA ALA A 67 -0.34 -4.17 -9.61
C ALA A 67 -1.19 -2.93 -9.33
N PHE A 68 -1.32 -1.99 -10.28
CA PHE A 68 -2.21 -0.83 -10.13
C PHE A 68 -3.68 -1.23 -10.04
N ILE A 69 -4.15 -2.14 -10.89
CA ILE A 69 -5.55 -2.61 -10.86
C ILE A 69 -5.85 -3.33 -9.54
N GLY A 70 -4.93 -4.15 -9.05
CA GLY A 70 -5.02 -4.80 -7.74
C GLY A 70 -5.05 -3.79 -6.59
N LEU A 71 -4.22 -2.75 -6.64
CA LEU A 71 -4.21 -1.67 -5.66
C LEU A 71 -5.56 -0.93 -5.63
N PHE A 72 -6.05 -0.46 -6.79
CA PHE A 72 -7.32 0.27 -6.85
C PHE A 72 -8.52 -0.61 -6.48
N ALA A 73 -8.52 -1.89 -6.89
CA ALA A 73 -9.55 -2.84 -6.49
C ALA A 73 -9.51 -3.10 -4.97
N GLY A 74 -8.32 -3.28 -4.40
CA GLY A 74 -8.13 -3.44 -2.95
C GLY A 74 -8.65 -2.26 -2.16
N VAL A 75 -8.27 -1.04 -2.56
CA VAL A 75 -8.78 0.20 -1.94
C VAL A 75 -10.30 0.32 -2.11
N GLY A 76 -10.84 0.00 -3.30
CA GLY A 76 -12.28 0.02 -3.56
C GLY A 76 -13.06 -0.93 -2.64
N VAL A 77 -12.56 -2.16 -2.47
CA VAL A 77 -13.16 -3.16 -1.57
C VAL A 77 -13.10 -2.71 -0.12
N MET A 78 -11.97 -2.15 0.34
CA MET A 78 -11.87 -1.59 1.69
C MET A 78 -12.87 -0.45 1.91
N ILE A 79 -12.99 0.50 0.98
CA ILE A 79 -13.95 1.61 1.10
C ILE A 79 -15.38 1.08 1.16
N TRP A 80 -15.69 0.05 0.38
CA TRP A 80 -17.01 -0.57 0.38
C TRP A 80 -17.32 -1.24 1.73
N ILE A 81 -16.37 -1.98 2.29
CA ILE A 81 -16.49 -2.62 3.60
C ILE A 81 -16.58 -1.58 4.72
N TRP A 82 -15.82 -0.49 4.64
CA TRP A 82 -15.86 0.61 5.60
C TRP A 82 -17.26 1.23 5.72
N LYS A 83 -18.00 1.33 4.61
CA LYS A 83 -19.39 1.78 4.64
C LYS A 83 -20.39 0.74 5.12
N ALA A 84 -20.08 -0.55 4.95
CA ALA A 84 -20.99 -1.64 5.24
C ALA A 84 -20.87 -2.20 6.66
N THR A 85 -19.73 -2.05 7.34
CA THR A 85 -19.50 -2.68 8.65
C THR A 85 -18.55 -1.87 9.55
N GLU A 86 -18.89 -1.74 10.83
CA GLU A 86 -17.96 -1.27 11.87
C GLU A 86 -17.00 -2.40 12.28
N THR A 87 -16.05 -2.73 11.40
CA THR A 87 -14.99 -3.69 11.70
C THR A 87 -13.75 -3.03 12.32
N ASN A 88 -12.95 -3.87 12.98
CA ASN A 88 -11.70 -3.45 13.61
C ASN A 88 -10.66 -3.02 12.56
N GLY A 89 -9.97 -1.91 12.78
CA GLY A 89 -9.01 -1.32 11.83
C GLY A 89 -7.93 -2.28 11.35
N PHE A 90 -7.54 -3.25 12.18
CA PHE A 90 -6.56 -4.28 11.84
C PHE A 90 -6.98 -5.20 10.68
N LEU A 91 -8.28 -5.48 10.52
CA LEU A 91 -8.79 -6.35 9.45
C LEU A 91 -8.69 -5.69 8.07
N PHE A 92 -8.71 -4.36 8.00
CA PHE A 92 -8.55 -3.65 6.73
C PHE A 92 -7.18 -3.93 6.10
N SER A 93 -6.13 -4.10 6.90
CA SER A 93 -4.82 -4.44 6.38
C SER A 93 -4.77 -5.82 5.73
N THR A 94 -5.41 -6.82 6.32
CA THR A 94 -5.40 -8.19 5.80
C THR A 94 -6.30 -8.32 4.57
N ILE A 95 -7.50 -7.74 4.61
CA ILE A 95 -8.42 -7.72 3.48
C ILE A 95 -7.76 -7.01 2.28
N GLY A 96 -7.14 -5.86 2.53
CA GLY A 96 -6.40 -5.12 1.52
C GLY A 96 -5.31 -5.88 0.84
N LEU A 97 -4.46 -6.48 1.67
CA LEU A 97 -3.33 -7.28 1.20
C LEU A 97 -3.81 -8.44 0.34
N LEU A 98 -4.83 -9.18 0.80
CA LEU A 98 -5.39 -10.31 0.08
C LEU A 98 -6.07 -9.89 -1.22
N THR A 99 -6.91 -8.86 -1.19
CA THR A 99 -7.58 -8.37 -2.40
C THR A 99 -6.58 -7.86 -3.43
N CYS A 100 -5.59 -7.06 -3.01
CA CYS A 100 -4.54 -6.57 -3.89
C CYS A 100 -3.71 -7.72 -4.49
N LEU A 101 -3.36 -8.72 -3.68
CA LEU A 101 -2.65 -9.91 -4.15
C LEU A 101 -3.48 -10.71 -5.15
N ILE A 102 -4.72 -11.06 -4.82
CA ILE A 102 -5.56 -11.93 -5.65
C ILE A 102 -5.92 -11.24 -6.96
N VAL A 103 -6.43 -10.00 -6.89
CA VAL A 103 -6.84 -9.25 -8.08
C VAL A 103 -5.63 -8.86 -8.91
N GLY A 104 -4.58 -8.38 -8.25
CA GLY A 104 -3.35 -7.97 -8.94
C GLY A 104 -2.67 -9.15 -9.63
N TYR A 105 -2.63 -10.32 -8.98
CA TYR A 105 -2.13 -11.56 -9.58
C TYR A 105 -3.00 -12.01 -10.75
N ALA A 106 -4.32 -12.09 -10.58
CA ALA A 106 -5.25 -12.52 -11.62
C ALA A 106 -5.10 -11.65 -12.89
N VAL A 107 -5.14 -10.33 -12.73
CA VAL A 107 -4.98 -9.40 -13.85
C VAL A 107 -3.59 -9.47 -14.47
N SER A 108 -2.54 -9.67 -13.65
CA SER A 108 -1.18 -9.86 -14.15
C SER A 108 -1.04 -11.13 -14.99
N VAL A 109 -1.78 -12.20 -14.65
CA VAL A 109 -1.81 -13.45 -15.42
C VAL A 109 -2.58 -13.29 -16.73
N PHE A 110 -3.74 -12.61 -16.71
CA PHE A 110 -4.55 -12.41 -17.92
C PHE A 110 -3.96 -11.39 -18.89
N LEU A 111 -3.15 -10.45 -18.41
CA LEU A 111 -2.53 -9.42 -19.22
C LEU A 111 -1.00 -9.60 -19.24
N PRO A 112 -0.47 -10.59 -19.97
CA PRO A 112 0.97 -10.82 -20.03
C PRO A 112 1.68 -9.61 -20.63
N SER A 113 2.44 -8.88 -19.81
CA SER A 113 3.33 -7.82 -20.28
C SER A 113 4.66 -8.41 -20.74
N GLN A 114 5.26 -7.80 -21.76
CA GLN A 114 6.59 -8.14 -22.26
C GLN A 114 7.58 -8.38 -21.10
N GLN A 115 8.24 -9.53 -21.14
CA GLN A 115 9.19 -9.99 -20.11
C GLN A 115 10.33 -8.98 -20.00
N LYS A 116 10.27 -8.09 -19.01
CA LYS A 116 11.46 -7.34 -18.58
C LYS A 116 12.38 -8.31 -17.84
N ASN A 117 13.69 -8.08 -17.93
CA ASN A 117 14.65 -8.86 -17.17
C ASN A 117 14.34 -8.73 -15.66
N LEU A 118 13.87 -9.83 -15.06
CA LEU A 118 13.46 -9.89 -13.65
C LEU A 118 14.63 -10.27 -12.73
N GLU A 119 15.87 -10.43 -13.23
CA GLU A 119 17.05 -10.81 -12.44
C GLU A 119 17.13 -10.03 -11.12
N ASN A 120 17.21 -10.77 -10.01
CA ASN A 120 17.25 -10.30 -8.62
C ASN A 120 16.05 -9.47 -8.10
N LEU A 121 14.96 -9.32 -8.84
CA LEU A 121 13.78 -8.55 -8.41
C LEU A 121 12.69 -9.39 -7.73
N THR A 122 12.78 -10.72 -7.80
CA THR A 122 11.83 -11.66 -7.16
C THR A 122 12.60 -12.72 -6.37
N LEU A 123 12.00 -13.28 -5.31
CA LEU A 123 12.65 -14.34 -4.52
C LEU A 123 13.04 -15.56 -5.38
N HIS A 124 12.29 -15.82 -6.45
CA HIS A 124 12.51 -16.94 -7.36
C HIS A 124 13.66 -16.75 -8.36
N THR A 125 14.23 -15.54 -8.48
CA THR A 125 15.32 -15.23 -9.44
C THR A 125 16.55 -14.62 -8.75
N GLN A 126 16.65 -14.78 -7.43
CA GLN A 126 17.86 -14.47 -6.68
C GLN A 126 19.00 -15.35 -7.21
N SER A 127 19.97 -14.73 -7.88
CA SER A 127 21.18 -15.41 -8.33
C SER A 127 22.01 -15.76 -7.10
N LYS A 128 22.12 -17.05 -6.80
CA LYS A 128 22.99 -17.60 -5.77
C LYS A 128 24.46 -17.36 -6.15
N LYS A 129 24.95 -16.14 -5.98
CA LYS A 129 26.36 -15.76 -6.11
C LYS A 129 26.83 -15.05 -4.83
N GLU A 130 26.84 -15.77 -3.72
CA GLU A 130 27.65 -15.35 -2.56
C GLU A 130 28.06 -16.56 -1.72
N HIS A 131 29.14 -17.24 -2.15
CA HIS A 131 30.26 -17.69 -1.31
C HIS A 131 31.22 -18.59 -2.11
N THR A 132 32.15 -17.95 -2.82
CA THR A 132 33.49 -18.50 -3.08
C THR A 132 34.44 -17.31 -3.15
N VAL A 133 34.92 -16.89 -1.99
CA VAL A 133 36.12 -16.05 -1.87
C VAL A 133 37.26 -17.01 -1.50
N PRO A 134 38.39 -17.01 -2.23
CA PRO A 134 39.53 -17.92 -2.00
C PRO A 134 40.25 -17.67 -0.68
#